data_AF-A0A7S1Q9C1-F1
#
_entry.id   AF-A0A7S1Q9C1-F1
#
_cell.length_a   1.000
_cell.length_b   1.000
_cell.length_c   1.000
_cell.angle_alpha   90.00
_cell.angle_beta   90.00
_cell.angle_gamma   90.00
#
_symmetry.space_group_name_H-M   'P 1'
#
loop_
_entity.id
_entity.type
_entity.pdbx_description
1 polymer ?
#
loop_
_entity_poly.entity_id
_entity_poly.type
_entity_poly.pdbx_seq_one_letter_code
_entity_poly.pdbx_strand_id
1 'polypeptide(L)'
;AVRAKWQAPAIVATIDQVARVSAVIEMPRFSNAAIVETYEAARRNLRNRQTLAVSRRLAFPAHVHDCSQPEQFLRETRSVFKTYCPWTWVREGRLLDSFGATERAVEHCGQQYYFSADEYVAFFMREPHALSGERGDVRPLPTVLPTVLPHNEALGVRAVDLEHAGCCPVTLYETRDNKGLKGVTEPKAVLGSPEHIVQYAGKKYALADADAVAKFLRQPWVFVDGAVLPLAHRMPFNKEDVKSQSTELYIKRMLYERTARAMLAVAEARPKFPGLSPLESALKYVALHLKAHNEENTE
;
A
#
# COMPACT_ATOMS: atom_id res chain seq x y z
N ALA A 1 -54.65 15.07 17.94
CA ALA A 1 -53.26 14.63 18.19
C ALA A 1 -52.67 14.23 16.83
N VAL A 2 -51.57 14.75 16.29
CA VAL A 2 -50.51 15.65 16.74
C VAL A 2 -50.12 16.46 15.48
N ARG A 3 -50.33 17.78 15.47
CA ARG A 3 -49.71 18.66 14.46
C ARG A 3 -48.25 18.84 14.89
N ALA A 4 -47.35 18.08 14.27
CA ALA A 4 -45.92 18.26 14.46
C ALA A 4 -45.53 19.64 13.91
N LYS A 5 -45.32 20.59 14.84
CA LYS A 5 -44.69 21.88 14.56
C LYS A 5 -43.27 21.60 14.10
N TRP A 6 -43.03 21.75 12.80
CA TRP A 6 -41.68 21.82 12.26
C TRP A 6 -41.00 23.05 12.85
N GLN A 7 -40.07 22.83 13.79
CA GLN A 7 -39.16 23.86 14.30
C GLN A 7 -38.13 24.21 13.21
N ALA A 8 -38.57 24.97 12.21
CA ALA A 8 -37.72 25.51 11.15
C ALA A 8 -36.51 26.34 11.66
N PRO A 9 -36.55 27.11 12.77
CA PRO A 9 -35.40 27.94 13.13
C PRO A 9 -34.23 27.15 13.75
N ALA A 10 -34.46 25.93 14.27
CA ALA A 10 -33.40 25.12 14.88
C ALA A 10 -32.51 24.45 13.83
N ILE A 11 -33.10 23.93 12.75
CA ILE A 11 -32.36 23.23 11.68
C ILE A 11 -31.51 24.22 10.86
N VAL A 12 -32.03 25.43 10.60
CA VAL A 12 -31.29 26.48 9.90
C VAL A 12 -30.09 26.96 10.72
N ALA A 13 -30.24 27.07 12.06
CA ALA A 13 -29.14 27.45 12.95
C ALA A 13 -28.04 26.37 13.04
N THR A 14 -28.40 25.08 12.95
CA THR A 14 -27.40 23.99 12.95
C THR A 14 -26.63 23.91 11.62
N ILE A 15 -27.30 24.19 10.48
CA ILE A 15 -26.63 24.24 9.17
C ILE A 15 -25.65 25.41 9.11
N ASP A 16 -26.00 26.57 9.66
CA ASP A 16 -25.13 27.75 9.65
C ASP A 16 -23.90 27.59 10.58
N GLN A 17 -23.98 26.72 11.60
CA GLN A 17 -22.84 26.34 12.45
C GLN A 17 -21.87 25.34 11.78
N VAL A 18 -22.34 24.51 10.86
CA VAL A 18 -21.51 23.48 10.19
C VAL A 18 -20.95 24.00 8.86
N ALA A 19 -21.57 25.01 8.24
CA ALA A 19 -21.20 25.49 6.90
C ALA A 19 -20.27 26.72 6.86
N ARG A 20 -19.80 27.24 8.00
CA ARG A 20 -18.76 28.28 8.02
C ARG A 20 -17.38 27.66 8.22
N VAL A 21 -16.85 27.09 7.13
CA VAL A 21 -15.39 27.06 6.97
C VAL A 21 -14.97 28.49 6.62
N SER A 22 -14.81 29.32 7.63
CA SER A 22 -14.06 30.57 7.47
C SER A 22 -12.60 30.19 7.36
N ALA A 23 -12.19 29.73 6.18
CA ALA A 23 -10.79 29.76 5.82
C ALA A 23 -10.42 31.24 5.77
N VAL A 24 -9.76 31.72 6.82
CA VAL A 24 -8.99 32.94 6.72
C VAL A 24 -7.95 32.65 5.65
N ILE A 25 -8.21 33.10 4.43
CA ILE A 25 -7.16 33.24 3.44
C ILE A 25 -6.27 34.33 4.02
N GLU A 26 -5.28 33.94 4.81
CA GLU A 26 -4.18 34.82 5.12
C GLU A 26 -3.59 35.22 3.78
N MET A 27 -3.94 36.42 3.30
CA MET A 27 -3.28 36.97 2.14
C MET A 27 -1.80 36.99 2.51
N PRO A 28 -0.94 36.29 1.75
CA PRO A 28 0.48 36.33 2.01
C PRO A 28 0.86 37.80 2.05
N ARG A 29 1.54 38.23 3.13
CA ARG A 29 2.00 39.61 3.25
C ARG A 29 2.72 39.93 1.95
N PHE A 30 2.19 40.88 1.19
CA PHE A 30 2.74 41.31 -0.09
C PHE A 30 4.13 41.90 0.15
N SER A 31 5.13 41.02 0.24
CA SER A 31 6.53 41.40 0.30
C SER A 31 7.01 41.59 -1.14
N ASN A 32 7.95 42.50 -1.35
CA ASN A 32 8.57 42.67 -2.66
C ASN A 32 9.18 41.35 -3.16
N ALA A 33 9.66 40.48 -2.27
CA ALA A 33 10.15 39.15 -2.60
C ALA A 33 9.04 38.24 -3.19
N ALA A 34 7.85 38.20 -2.58
CA ALA A 34 6.72 37.40 -3.08
C ALA A 34 6.23 37.91 -4.46
N ILE A 35 6.28 39.22 -4.69
CA ILE A 35 5.91 39.81 -5.99
C ILE A 35 6.93 39.42 -7.07
N VAL A 36 8.22 39.44 -6.77
CA VAL A 36 9.27 39.00 -7.70
C VAL A 36 9.12 37.51 -8.01
N GLU A 37 8.91 36.67 -6.99
CA GLU A 37 8.73 35.23 -7.16
C GLU A 37 7.51 34.89 -8.03
N THR A 38 6.37 35.56 -7.79
CA THR A 38 5.16 35.37 -8.60
C THR A 38 5.36 35.83 -10.05
N TYR A 39 6.06 36.94 -10.27
CA TYR A 39 6.41 37.40 -11.62
C TYR A 39 7.32 36.40 -12.35
N GLU A 40 8.35 35.87 -11.67
CA GLU A 40 9.25 34.86 -12.24
C GLU A 40 8.53 33.54 -12.53
N ALA A 41 7.62 33.10 -11.66
CA ALA A 41 6.77 31.95 -11.88
C ALA A 41 5.87 32.14 -13.11
N ALA A 42 5.21 33.30 -13.24
CA ALA A 42 4.39 33.62 -14.40
C ALA A 42 5.20 33.68 -15.71
N ARG A 43 6.41 34.24 -15.66
CA ARG A 43 7.33 34.30 -16.81
C ARG A 43 7.81 32.91 -17.22
N ARG A 44 8.12 32.03 -16.26
CA ARG A 44 8.45 30.61 -16.51
C ARG A 44 7.27 29.88 -17.15
N ASN A 45 6.08 30.02 -16.59
CA ASN A 45 4.85 29.43 -17.12
C ASN A 45 4.61 29.83 -18.59
N LEU A 46 4.72 31.12 -18.92
CA LEU A 46 4.52 31.60 -20.28
C LEU A 46 5.54 30.99 -21.26
N ARG A 47 6.82 30.93 -20.88
CA ARG A 47 7.88 30.32 -21.69
C ARG A 47 7.65 28.82 -21.89
N ASN A 48 7.28 28.09 -20.83
CA ASN A 48 7.01 26.66 -20.92
C ASN A 48 5.80 26.39 -21.82
N ARG A 49 4.73 27.19 -21.72
CA ARG A 49 3.56 27.11 -22.62
C ARG A 49 3.92 27.38 -24.08
N GLN A 50 4.76 28.38 -24.35
CA GLN A 50 5.25 28.66 -25.71
C GLN A 50 6.06 27.48 -26.25
N THR A 51 6.97 26.94 -25.44
CA THR A 51 7.81 25.79 -25.78
C THR A 51 6.97 24.55 -26.08
N LEU A 52 5.98 24.27 -25.22
CA LEU A 52 5.04 23.16 -25.40
C LEU A 52 4.21 23.35 -26.69
N ALA A 53 3.72 24.56 -26.98
CA ALA A 53 2.96 24.84 -28.19
C ALA A 53 3.78 24.64 -29.47
N VAL A 54 5.05 25.03 -29.47
CA VAL A 54 5.97 24.79 -30.60
C VAL A 54 6.27 23.29 -30.72
N SER A 55 6.58 22.62 -29.62
CA SER A 55 6.93 21.20 -29.58
C SER A 55 5.78 20.32 -30.08
N ARG A 56 4.53 20.65 -29.71
CA ARG A 56 3.32 20.02 -30.25
C ARG A 56 3.24 20.08 -31.77
N ARG A 57 3.55 21.24 -32.36
CA ARG A 57 3.51 21.43 -33.82
C ARG A 57 4.59 20.63 -34.54
N LEU A 58 5.74 20.46 -33.90
CA LEU A 58 6.89 19.75 -34.45
C LEU A 58 6.92 18.26 -34.06
N ALA A 59 5.94 17.78 -33.29
CA ALA A 59 5.91 16.44 -32.71
C ALA A 59 7.17 16.11 -31.87
N PHE A 60 7.77 17.10 -31.22
CA PHE A 60 8.87 16.88 -30.28
C PHE A 60 8.37 16.69 -28.85
N PRO A 61 9.05 15.84 -28.05
CA PRO A 61 8.71 15.68 -26.65
C PRO A 61 9.05 16.96 -25.87
N ALA A 62 8.14 17.40 -25.01
CA ALA A 62 8.32 18.59 -24.19
C ALA A 62 7.76 18.42 -22.79
N HIS A 63 8.41 19.09 -21.83
CA HIS A 63 7.96 19.09 -20.44
C HIS A 63 6.60 19.79 -20.30
N VAL A 64 5.77 19.23 -19.41
CA VAL A 64 4.44 19.74 -19.08
C VAL A 64 4.42 20.50 -17.75
N HIS A 65 5.50 20.40 -16.95
CA HIS A 65 5.58 21.11 -15.66
C HIS A 65 5.50 22.62 -15.84
N ASP A 66 4.93 23.29 -14.84
CA ASP A 66 4.65 24.72 -14.83
C ASP A 66 3.85 25.21 -16.04
N CYS A 67 3.13 24.34 -16.75
CA CYS A 67 2.12 24.73 -17.73
C CYS A 67 0.75 24.65 -17.05
N SER A 68 0.12 25.80 -16.84
CA SER A 68 -1.24 25.87 -16.28
C SER A 68 -2.25 25.31 -17.27
N GLN A 69 -2.52 24.01 -17.17
CA GLN A 69 -3.48 23.30 -18.00
C GLN A 69 -4.71 22.90 -17.18
N PRO A 70 -5.92 22.98 -17.76
CA PRO A 70 -7.13 22.54 -17.07
C PRO A 70 -7.07 21.03 -16.82
N GLU A 71 -7.53 20.59 -15.65
CA GLU A 71 -7.46 19.18 -15.23
C GLU A 71 -8.20 18.24 -16.20
N GLN A 72 -9.29 18.70 -16.79
CA GLN A 72 -10.03 17.94 -17.81
C GLN A 72 -9.14 17.61 -19.02
N PHE A 73 -8.37 18.58 -19.52
CA PHE A 73 -7.44 18.35 -20.61
C PHE A 73 -6.35 17.34 -20.23
N LEU A 74 -5.82 17.43 -19.00
CA LEU A 74 -4.84 16.48 -18.47
C LEU A 74 -5.41 15.06 -18.35
N ARG A 75 -6.72 14.90 -18.17
CA ARG A 75 -7.39 13.60 -18.10
C ARG A 75 -7.63 13.01 -19.49
N GLU A 76 -8.03 13.85 -20.45
CA GLU A 76 -8.34 13.44 -21.83
C GLU A 76 -7.08 13.13 -22.65
N THR A 77 -5.98 13.84 -22.38
CA THR A 77 -4.71 13.67 -23.10
C THR A 77 -3.76 12.65 -22.47
N ARG A 78 -4.24 11.82 -21.53
CA ARG A 78 -3.40 10.77 -20.94
C ARG A 78 -3.00 9.76 -22.00
N SER A 79 -1.73 9.37 -21.98
CA SER A 79 -1.23 8.27 -22.79
C SER A 79 -1.91 6.94 -22.44
N VAL A 80 -1.59 5.90 -23.21
CA VAL A 80 -2.02 4.51 -22.98
C VAL A 80 -1.69 4.03 -21.56
N PHE A 81 -0.67 4.62 -20.92
CA PHE A 81 -0.23 4.29 -19.57
C PHE A 81 -0.98 5.02 -18.45
N LYS A 82 -1.96 5.86 -18.78
CA LYS A 82 -2.76 6.66 -17.82
C LYS A 82 -1.87 7.51 -16.90
N THR A 83 -1.71 7.11 -15.64
CA THR A 83 -0.88 7.80 -14.63
C THR A 83 0.36 6.99 -14.22
N TYR A 84 0.51 5.78 -14.76
CA TYR A 84 1.61 4.88 -14.42
C TYR A 84 2.87 5.22 -15.22
N CYS A 85 4.03 5.00 -14.60
CA CYS A 85 5.32 5.15 -15.25
C CYS A 85 5.47 4.13 -16.40
N PRO A 86 5.57 4.58 -17.66
CA PRO A 86 5.72 3.68 -18.81
C PRO A 86 7.00 2.83 -18.74
N TRP A 87 8.10 3.43 -18.31
CA TRP A 87 9.42 2.79 -18.35
C TRP A 87 9.53 1.62 -17.36
N THR A 88 9.06 1.83 -16.13
CA THR A 88 9.00 0.79 -15.10
C THR A 88 8.08 -0.35 -15.53
N TRP A 89 6.97 -0.03 -16.23
CA TRP A 89 6.06 -1.04 -16.74
C TRP A 89 6.64 -1.87 -17.90
N VAL A 90 7.28 -1.22 -18.86
CA VAL A 90 7.84 -1.90 -20.04
C VAL A 90 9.06 -2.74 -19.69
N ARG A 91 9.97 -2.25 -18.83
CA ARG A 91 11.21 -2.95 -18.49
C ARG A 91 11.07 -3.99 -17.38
N GLU A 92 10.38 -3.62 -16.30
CA GLU A 92 10.35 -4.44 -15.08
C GLU A 92 8.97 -5.06 -14.83
N GLY A 93 7.96 -4.60 -15.57
CA GLY A 93 6.58 -4.99 -15.34
C GLY A 93 6.06 -4.59 -13.98
N ARG A 94 6.47 -3.45 -13.43
CA ARG A 94 5.91 -2.93 -12.17
C ARG A 94 5.04 -1.70 -12.43
N LEU A 95 3.86 -1.68 -11.82
CA LEU A 95 2.96 -0.54 -11.84
C LEU A 95 3.43 0.48 -10.80
N LEU A 96 3.92 1.62 -11.23
CA LEU A 96 4.27 2.71 -10.32
C LEU A 96 3.42 3.91 -10.69
N ASP A 97 2.42 4.19 -9.86
CA ASP A 97 1.56 5.35 -10.06
C ASP A 97 2.38 6.62 -9.81
N SER A 98 2.58 7.40 -10.87
CA SER A 98 3.32 8.66 -10.81
C SER A 98 2.36 9.86 -10.81
N PHE A 99 1.09 9.62 -10.47
CA PHE A 99 0.10 10.66 -10.28
C PHE A 99 0.56 11.64 -9.19
N GLY A 100 0.70 12.92 -9.55
CA GLY A 100 1.20 13.98 -8.67
C GLY A 100 2.66 14.39 -8.94
N ALA A 101 3.46 13.56 -9.61
CA ALA A 101 4.80 13.93 -10.08
C ALA A 101 4.73 14.74 -11.39
N THR A 102 4.00 15.86 -11.37
CA THR A 102 3.80 16.72 -12.55
C THR A 102 5.10 17.34 -13.06
N GLU A 103 6.10 17.50 -12.19
CA GLU A 103 7.48 17.88 -12.53
C GLU A 103 8.12 16.96 -13.58
N ARG A 104 7.79 15.67 -13.54
CA ARG A 104 8.30 14.61 -14.41
C ARG A 104 7.31 14.22 -15.51
N ALA A 105 6.36 15.09 -15.84
CA ALA A 105 5.42 14.88 -16.93
C ALA A 105 5.99 15.41 -18.25
N VAL A 106 5.89 14.60 -19.30
CA VAL A 106 6.29 14.94 -20.67
C VAL A 106 5.12 14.70 -21.61
N GLU A 107 4.94 15.60 -22.56
CA GLU A 107 3.97 15.43 -23.63
C GLU A 107 4.70 15.13 -24.95
N HIS A 108 4.18 14.17 -25.68
CA HIS A 108 4.62 13.83 -27.03
C HIS A 108 3.42 13.46 -27.88
N CYS A 109 3.31 14.04 -29.09
CA CYS A 109 2.20 13.82 -30.02
C CYS A 109 0.80 13.98 -29.41
N GLY A 110 0.62 14.96 -28.51
CA GLY A 110 -0.66 15.22 -27.83
C GLY A 110 -1.03 14.23 -26.73
N GLN A 111 -0.12 13.30 -26.37
CA GLN A 111 -0.28 12.38 -25.25
C GLN A 111 0.68 12.72 -24.12
N GLN A 112 0.20 12.61 -22.89
CA GLN A 112 0.95 12.89 -21.67
C GLN A 112 1.44 11.61 -21.01
N TYR A 113 2.72 11.61 -20.66
CA TYR A 113 3.45 10.53 -20.02
C TYR A 113 3.98 11.02 -18.68
N TYR A 114 3.77 10.23 -17.62
CA TYR A 114 4.27 10.53 -16.28
C TYR A 114 5.40 9.58 -15.95
N PHE A 115 6.53 10.10 -15.46
CA PHE A 115 7.69 9.29 -15.12
C PHE A 115 7.99 9.33 -13.64
N SER A 116 8.50 8.21 -13.11
CA SER A 116 8.85 8.12 -11.69
C SER A 116 10.20 8.77 -11.36
N ALA A 117 11.12 8.88 -12.32
CA ALA A 117 12.48 9.38 -12.15
C ALA A 117 12.92 10.26 -13.33
N ASP A 118 13.81 11.21 -13.07
CA ASP A 118 14.31 12.17 -14.07
C ASP A 118 15.17 11.50 -15.15
N GLU A 119 15.83 10.39 -14.82
CA GLU A 119 16.56 9.57 -15.79
C GLU A 119 15.64 9.07 -16.91
N TYR A 120 14.43 8.62 -16.55
CA TYR A 120 13.45 8.11 -17.52
C TYR A 120 12.91 9.22 -18.41
N VAL A 121 12.76 10.43 -17.86
CA VAL A 121 12.43 11.64 -18.62
C VAL A 121 13.53 11.93 -19.64
N ALA A 122 14.80 11.94 -19.22
CA ALA A 122 15.93 12.20 -20.11
C ALA A 122 16.05 11.17 -21.25
N PHE A 123 15.79 9.89 -20.97
CA PHE A 123 15.74 8.86 -22.01
C PHE A 123 14.60 9.10 -22.99
N PHE A 124 13.39 9.41 -22.50
CA PHE A 124 12.24 9.66 -23.36
C PHE A 124 12.40 10.92 -24.23
N MET A 125 13.05 11.97 -23.71
CA MET A 125 13.36 13.19 -24.48
C MET A 125 14.35 12.93 -25.63
N ARG A 126 15.19 11.88 -25.52
CA ARG A 126 16.13 11.47 -26.58
C ARG A 126 15.48 10.53 -27.60
N GLU A 127 14.66 9.59 -27.14
CA GLU A 127 14.04 8.57 -27.98
C GLU A 127 12.54 8.36 -27.61
N PRO A 128 11.64 9.27 -28.03
CA PRO A 128 10.22 9.20 -27.66
C PRO A 128 9.47 8.06 -28.35
N HIS A 129 9.97 7.59 -29.50
CA HIS A 129 9.33 6.51 -30.28
C HIS A 129 9.32 5.15 -29.56
N ALA A 130 10.22 4.94 -28.58
CA ALA A 130 10.27 3.70 -27.80
C ALA A 130 8.99 3.45 -26.98
N LEU A 131 8.29 4.50 -26.57
CA LEU A 131 7.08 4.41 -25.74
C LEU A 131 5.82 4.94 -26.44
N SER A 132 5.94 5.63 -27.57
CA SER A 132 4.82 6.30 -28.25
C SER A 132 3.91 5.36 -29.05
N GLY A 133 4.11 4.04 -28.96
CA GLY A 133 3.24 3.05 -29.61
C GLY A 133 3.34 2.99 -31.13
N GLU A 134 4.03 3.92 -31.79
CA GLU A 134 4.19 4.00 -33.24
C GLU A 134 4.86 2.75 -33.84
N ARG A 135 5.66 2.03 -33.06
CA ARG A 135 6.31 0.78 -33.47
C ARG A 135 5.50 -0.48 -33.13
N GLY A 136 4.38 -0.37 -32.43
CA GLY A 136 3.56 -1.53 -32.04
C GLY A 136 4.15 -2.43 -30.95
N ASP A 137 5.39 -2.20 -30.52
CA ASP A 137 6.11 -3.06 -29.56
C ASP A 137 5.81 -2.76 -28.08
N VAL A 138 4.88 -1.84 -27.80
CA VAL A 138 4.65 -1.35 -26.45
C VAL A 138 3.78 -2.31 -25.66
N ARG A 139 4.33 -2.85 -24.58
CA ARG A 139 3.60 -3.72 -23.64
C ARG A 139 2.37 -3.00 -23.08
N PRO A 140 1.14 -3.44 -23.38
CA PRO A 140 -0.07 -2.77 -22.90
C PRO A 140 -0.19 -2.88 -21.38
N LEU A 141 -0.87 -1.90 -20.76
CA LEU A 141 -1.23 -2.02 -19.35
C LEU A 141 -2.17 -3.22 -19.12
N PRO A 142 -2.16 -3.82 -17.92
CA PRO A 142 -3.11 -4.87 -17.57
C PRO A 142 -4.55 -4.35 -17.68
N THR A 143 -5.46 -5.19 -18.16
CA THR A 143 -6.90 -4.88 -18.24
C THR A 143 -7.49 -4.55 -16.87
N VAL A 144 -6.95 -5.20 -15.83
CA VAL A 144 -7.36 -5.04 -14.44
C VAL A 144 -6.23 -4.35 -13.69
N LEU A 145 -6.51 -3.16 -13.15
CA LEU A 145 -5.56 -2.40 -12.34
C LEU A 145 -5.95 -2.51 -10.86
N PRO A 146 -4.97 -2.59 -9.95
CA PRO A 146 -5.25 -2.63 -8.53
C PRO A 146 -5.67 -1.25 -8.03
N THR A 147 -6.65 -1.21 -7.12
CA THR A 147 -7.15 0.03 -6.51
C THR A 147 -7.20 -0.11 -5.00
N VAL A 148 -6.85 0.96 -4.28
CA VAL A 148 -7.06 1.05 -2.83
C VAL A 148 -8.53 1.38 -2.61
N LEU A 149 -9.21 0.63 -1.74
CA LEU A 149 -10.59 0.96 -1.37
C LEU A 149 -10.60 2.17 -0.44
N PRO A 150 -11.49 3.14 -0.67
CA PRO A 150 -11.61 4.28 0.22
C PRO A 150 -12.12 3.84 1.59
N HIS A 151 -11.75 4.56 2.65
CA HIS A 151 -11.96 4.16 4.04
C HIS A 151 -13.43 3.82 4.38
N ASN A 152 -14.37 4.59 3.83
CA ASN A 152 -15.81 4.37 3.99
C ASN A 152 -16.28 3.02 3.42
N GLU A 153 -15.74 2.60 2.27
CA GLU A 153 -16.06 1.32 1.66
C GLU A 153 -15.32 0.17 2.36
N ALA A 154 -14.09 0.42 2.82
CA ALA A 154 -13.28 -0.55 3.56
C ALA A 154 -13.95 -0.97 4.88
N LEU A 155 -14.54 -0.03 5.62
CA LEU A 155 -15.28 -0.30 6.86
C LEU A 155 -16.47 -1.24 6.69
N GLY A 156 -17.08 -1.26 5.50
CA GLY A 156 -18.22 -2.12 5.20
C GLY A 156 -17.85 -3.55 4.78
N VAL A 157 -16.57 -3.86 4.60
CA VAL A 157 -16.11 -5.17 4.12
C VAL A 157 -16.10 -6.17 5.27
N ARG A 158 -16.83 -7.28 5.12
CA ARG A 158 -16.82 -8.37 6.10
C ARG A 158 -15.62 -9.28 5.84
N ALA A 159 -15.11 -9.91 6.90
CA ALA A 159 -13.97 -10.84 6.80
C ALA A 159 -14.20 -12.01 5.82
N VAL A 160 -15.46 -12.43 5.64
CA VAL A 160 -15.85 -13.51 4.72
C VAL A 160 -15.70 -13.10 3.24
N ASP A 161 -15.77 -11.80 2.96
CA ASP A 161 -15.67 -11.27 1.60
C ASP A 161 -14.19 -11.00 1.20
N LEU A 162 -13.25 -11.26 2.11
CA LEU A 162 -11.81 -11.12 1.90
C LEU A 162 -11.18 -12.42 1.41
N GLU A 163 -10.36 -12.32 0.38
CA GLU A 163 -9.52 -13.42 -0.08
C GLU A 163 -8.46 -13.80 0.97
N HIS A 164 -7.86 -14.98 0.80
CA HIS A 164 -6.83 -15.49 1.71
C HIS A 164 -7.29 -15.53 3.18
N ALA A 165 -8.59 -15.72 3.42
CA ALA A 165 -9.20 -15.69 4.74
C ALA A 165 -8.85 -14.40 5.53
N GLY A 166 -8.72 -13.26 4.83
CA GLY A 166 -8.35 -11.97 5.43
C GLY A 166 -6.88 -11.83 5.81
N CYS A 167 -6.01 -12.77 5.42
CA CYS A 167 -4.57 -12.67 5.63
C CYS A 167 -3.89 -11.83 4.55
N CYS A 168 -2.80 -11.17 4.92
CA CYS A 168 -2.01 -10.33 4.03
C CYS A 168 -1.29 -11.18 2.96
N PRO A 169 -1.64 -11.07 1.66
CA PRO A 169 -0.99 -11.84 0.60
C PRO A 169 0.50 -11.50 0.43
N VAL A 170 0.91 -10.26 0.71
CA VAL A 170 2.33 -9.85 0.63
C VAL A 170 3.16 -10.60 1.68
N THR A 171 2.67 -10.65 2.92
CA THR A 171 3.35 -11.38 4.00
C THR A 171 3.42 -12.87 3.70
N LEU A 172 2.32 -13.46 3.20
CA LEU A 172 2.30 -14.87 2.80
C LEU A 172 3.34 -15.17 1.72
N TYR A 173 3.44 -14.30 0.71
CA TYR A 173 4.41 -14.47 -0.37
C TYR A 173 5.86 -14.30 0.10
N GLU A 174 6.17 -13.24 0.84
CA GLU A 174 7.54 -12.95 1.30
C GLU A 174 8.06 -14.02 2.27
N THR A 175 7.16 -14.65 3.03
CA THR A 175 7.51 -15.68 4.02
C THR A 175 7.30 -17.10 3.51
N ARG A 176 6.94 -17.30 2.24
CA ARG A 176 6.62 -18.63 1.66
C ARG A 176 7.74 -19.65 1.84
N ASP A 177 8.99 -19.20 1.83
CA ASP A 177 10.18 -20.04 1.92
C ASP A 177 10.68 -20.21 3.38
N ASN A 178 9.92 -19.73 4.36
CA ASN A 178 10.27 -19.88 5.77
C ASN A 178 10.20 -21.34 6.19
N LYS A 179 11.36 -21.86 6.61
CA LYS A 179 11.46 -23.19 7.23
C LYS A 179 11.08 -23.10 8.70
N GLY A 180 9.95 -23.69 9.06
CA GLY A 180 9.55 -23.83 10.46
C GLY A 180 10.41 -24.85 11.23
N LEU A 181 10.19 -24.94 12.55
CA LEU A 181 10.92 -25.87 13.43
C LEU A 181 10.88 -27.36 12.99
N LYS A 182 9.86 -27.76 12.23
CA LYS A 182 9.71 -29.13 11.72
C LYS A 182 10.50 -29.39 10.43
N GLY A 183 11.25 -28.40 9.94
CA GLY A 183 11.83 -28.44 8.59
C GLY A 183 10.79 -28.33 7.46
N VAL A 184 9.53 -28.05 7.80
CA VAL A 184 8.45 -27.83 6.83
C VAL A 184 8.48 -26.36 6.43
N THR A 185 8.51 -26.11 5.13
CA THR A 185 8.42 -24.78 4.54
C THR A 185 6.97 -24.31 4.55
N GLU A 186 6.66 -23.30 5.37
CA GLU A 186 5.31 -22.75 5.50
C GLU A 186 5.36 -21.22 5.64
N PRO A 187 4.46 -20.49 4.96
CA PRO A 187 4.35 -19.05 5.11
C PRO A 187 3.82 -18.63 6.49
N LYS A 188 4.23 -17.44 6.91
CA LYS A 188 3.68 -16.77 8.08
C LYS A 188 2.40 -16.05 7.68
N ALA A 189 1.27 -16.48 8.24
CA ALA A 189 0.01 -15.78 8.07
C ALA A 189 -0.15 -14.68 9.13
N VAL A 190 -0.54 -13.49 8.67
CA VAL A 190 -0.83 -12.31 9.49
C VAL A 190 -2.13 -11.70 8.97
N LEU A 191 -3.04 -11.33 9.87
CA LEU A 191 -4.29 -10.66 9.48
C LEU A 191 -3.98 -9.31 8.87
N GLY A 192 -4.65 -8.99 7.77
CA GLY A 192 -4.63 -7.64 7.23
C GLY A 192 -5.40 -6.67 8.13
N SER A 193 -5.02 -5.39 8.05
CA SER A 193 -5.74 -4.31 8.69
C SER A 193 -6.99 -3.96 7.88
N PRO A 194 -8.14 -3.68 8.54
CA PRO A 194 -9.36 -3.23 7.85
C PRO A 194 -9.21 -1.84 7.20
N GLU A 195 -8.16 -1.09 7.56
CA GLU A 195 -7.87 0.21 6.95
C GLU A 195 -7.13 0.07 5.61
N HIS A 196 -6.48 -1.06 5.37
CA HIS A 196 -5.60 -1.30 4.24
C HIS A 196 -6.19 -2.37 3.31
N ILE A 197 -7.37 -2.10 2.77
CA ILE A 197 -8.04 -3.02 1.83
C ILE A 197 -7.82 -2.56 0.40
N VAL A 198 -7.37 -3.49 -0.44
CA VAL A 198 -7.17 -3.29 -1.87
C VAL A 198 -8.09 -4.20 -2.67
N GLN A 199 -8.51 -3.72 -3.82
CA GLN A 199 -9.30 -4.47 -4.78
C GLN A 199 -8.47 -4.78 -6.02
N TYR A 200 -8.50 -6.04 -6.44
CA TYR A 200 -7.85 -6.49 -7.67
C TYR A 200 -8.65 -7.65 -8.29
N ALA A 201 -8.92 -7.56 -9.59
CA ALA A 201 -9.71 -8.56 -10.35
C ALA A 201 -11.08 -8.88 -9.73
N GLY A 202 -11.76 -7.85 -9.20
CA GLY A 202 -13.06 -7.99 -8.54
C GLY A 202 -12.99 -8.57 -7.12
N LYS A 203 -11.81 -9.00 -6.67
CA LYS A 203 -11.56 -9.57 -5.35
C LYS A 203 -10.98 -8.55 -4.38
N LYS A 204 -11.23 -8.73 -3.09
CA LYS A 204 -10.76 -7.83 -2.01
C LYS A 204 -9.69 -8.53 -1.18
N TYR A 205 -8.60 -7.83 -0.93
CA TYR A 205 -7.47 -8.32 -0.14
C TYR A 205 -7.19 -7.34 1.00
N ALA A 206 -7.01 -7.85 2.21
CA ALA A 206 -6.59 -7.04 3.35
C ALA A 206 -5.08 -7.13 3.52
N LEU A 207 -4.41 -5.98 3.66
CA LEU A 207 -2.96 -5.89 3.80
C LEU A 207 -2.57 -5.48 5.21
N ALA A 208 -1.40 -5.94 5.67
CA ALA A 208 -0.98 -5.72 7.05
C ALA A 208 -0.70 -4.24 7.35
N ASP A 209 0.01 -3.56 6.42
CA ASP A 209 0.49 -2.20 6.58
C ASP A 209 0.53 -1.44 5.23
N ALA A 210 0.87 -0.15 5.30
CA ALA A 210 0.99 0.71 4.12
C ALA A 210 2.13 0.29 3.16
N ASP A 211 3.21 -0.33 3.67
CA ASP A 211 4.30 -0.85 2.82
C ASP A 211 3.82 -2.04 1.98
N ALA A 212 3.06 -2.95 2.58
CA ALA A 212 2.40 -4.05 1.90
C ALA A 212 1.41 -3.54 0.85
N VAL A 213 0.66 -2.46 1.13
CA VAL A 213 -0.16 -1.77 0.11
C VAL A 213 0.70 -1.33 -1.07
N ALA A 214 1.77 -0.58 -0.82
CA ALA A 214 2.63 -0.08 -1.88
C ALA A 214 3.26 -1.21 -2.71
N LYS A 215 3.69 -2.31 -2.08
CA LYS A 215 4.21 -3.50 -2.77
C LYS A 215 3.14 -4.18 -3.61
N PHE A 216 1.95 -4.41 -3.04
CA PHE A 216 0.86 -5.08 -3.73
C PHE A 216 0.39 -4.30 -4.96
N LEU A 217 0.23 -2.98 -4.85
CA LEU A 217 -0.17 -2.14 -5.98
C LEU A 217 0.82 -2.19 -7.15
N ARG A 218 2.10 -2.46 -6.88
CA ARG A 218 3.14 -2.56 -7.92
C ARG A 218 3.04 -3.80 -8.76
N GLN A 219 2.78 -4.96 -8.14
CA GLN A 219 2.74 -6.26 -8.81
C GLN A 219 1.71 -7.19 -8.18
N PRO A 220 0.41 -6.90 -8.31
CA PRO A 220 -0.64 -7.66 -7.62
C PRO A 220 -0.66 -9.14 -8.02
N TRP A 221 -0.43 -9.47 -9.30
CA TRP A 221 -0.43 -10.85 -9.80
C TRP A 221 0.62 -11.75 -9.11
N VAL A 222 1.79 -11.20 -8.75
CA VAL A 222 2.83 -11.96 -8.04
C VAL A 222 2.33 -12.44 -6.68
N PHE A 223 1.65 -11.56 -5.96
CA PHE A 223 1.14 -11.85 -4.63
C PHE A 223 -0.13 -12.69 -4.66
N VAL A 224 -1.01 -12.47 -5.63
CA VAL A 224 -2.25 -13.24 -5.75
C VAL A 224 -1.96 -14.69 -6.16
N ASP A 225 -1.07 -14.90 -7.14
CA ASP A 225 -0.77 -16.26 -7.63
C ASP A 225 0.20 -17.00 -6.72
N GLY A 226 1.06 -16.27 -6.01
CA GLY A 226 2.11 -16.85 -5.16
C GLY A 226 1.78 -16.94 -3.67
N ALA A 227 0.69 -16.33 -3.19
CA ALA A 227 0.30 -16.43 -1.80
C ALA A 227 -0.37 -17.78 -1.52
N VAL A 228 0.23 -18.56 -0.62
CA VAL A 228 -0.31 -19.84 -0.17
C VAL A 228 -0.67 -19.72 1.31
N LEU A 229 -1.83 -20.22 1.70
CA LEU A 229 -2.22 -20.24 3.10
C LEU A 229 -1.49 -21.37 3.84
N PRO A 230 -0.94 -21.09 5.03
CA PRO A 230 -0.39 -22.15 5.86
C PRO A 230 -1.52 -23.00 6.47
N LEU A 231 -1.15 -24.13 7.05
CA LEU A 231 -2.09 -25.02 7.73
C LEU A 231 -2.89 -24.28 8.81
N ALA A 232 -4.12 -24.73 9.06
CA ALA A 232 -5.10 -24.06 9.93
C ALA A 232 -4.59 -23.74 11.36
N HIS A 233 -3.61 -24.48 11.87
CA HIS A 233 -3.01 -24.24 13.19
C HIS A 233 -1.97 -23.10 13.22
N ARG A 234 -1.52 -22.61 12.05
CA ARG A 234 -0.65 -21.43 11.91
C ARG A 234 -1.39 -20.19 11.40
N MET A 235 -2.66 -20.33 11.07
CA MET A 235 -3.51 -19.19 10.73
C MET A 235 -3.69 -18.29 11.95
N PRO A 236 -3.78 -16.96 11.76
CA PRO A 236 -4.05 -16.04 12.84
C PRO A 236 -5.35 -16.40 13.55
N PHE A 237 -5.37 -16.14 14.86
CA PHE A 237 -6.48 -16.54 15.71
C PHE A 237 -6.85 -15.42 16.66
N ASN A 238 -8.15 -15.20 16.86
CA ASN A 238 -8.64 -14.25 17.85
C ASN A 238 -8.41 -14.81 19.26
N LYS A 239 -7.56 -14.14 20.05
CA LYS A 239 -7.22 -14.56 21.42
C LYS A 239 -8.43 -14.57 22.36
N GLU A 240 -9.49 -13.84 22.04
CA GLU A 240 -10.72 -13.80 22.85
C GLU A 240 -11.48 -15.14 22.82
N ASP A 241 -11.33 -15.90 21.74
CA ASP A 241 -12.01 -17.18 21.53
C ASP A 241 -11.23 -18.38 22.11
N VAL A 242 -10.12 -18.16 22.82
CA VAL A 242 -9.27 -19.26 23.34
C VAL A 242 -10.07 -20.25 24.20
N LYS A 243 -11.00 -19.75 25.01
CA LYS A 243 -11.77 -20.58 25.96
C LYS A 243 -12.83 -21.45 25.30
N SER A 244 -13.27 -21.11 24.09
CA SER A 244 -14.27 -21.89 23.35
C SER A 244 -13.65 -22.97 22.46
N GLN A 245 -12.32 -23.02 22.36
CA GLN A 245 -11.61 -23.96 21.51
C GLN A 245 -11.45 -25.35 22.16
N SER A 246 -11.38 -26.38 21.32
CA SER A 246 -10.97 -27.73 21.75
C SER A 246 -9.55 -27.71 22.35
N THR A 247 -9.30 -28.55 23.36
CA THR A 247 -7.99 -28.69 23.99
C THR A 247 -6.87 -28.99 22.99
N GLU A 248 -7.13 -29.82 21.98
CA GLU A 248 -6.16 -30.17 20.95
C GLU A 248 -5.73 -28.96 20.13
N LEU A 249 -6.69 -28.13 19.70
CA LEU A 249 -6.43 -26.93 18.91
C LEU A 249 -5.67 -25.88 19.74
N TYR A 250 -6.02 -25.72 21.02
CA TYR A 250 -5.30 -24.85 21.94
C TYR A 250 -3.83 -25.25 22.07
N ILE A 251 -3.54 -26.54 22.31
CA ILE A 251 -2.16 -27.03 22.41
C ILE A 251 -1.41 -26.77 21.10
N LYS A 252 -2.00 -27.14 19.96
CA LYS A 252 -1.37 -26.98 18.64
C LYS A 252 -1.06 -25.52 18.29
N ARG A 253 -1.95 -24.59 18.63
CA ARG A 253 -1.81 -23.17 18.28
C ARG A 253 -0.95 -22.37 19.26
N MET A 254 -1.17 -22.55 20.57
CA MET A 254 -0.59 -21.68 21.59
C MET A 254 0.67 -22.25 22.23
N LEU A 255 0.68 -23.55 22.51
CA LEU A 255 1.74 -24.16 23.33
C LEU A 255 2.81 -24.87 22.49
N TYR A 256 2.43 -25.47 21.36
CA TYR A 256 3.28 -26.39 20.61
C TYR A 256 4.65 -25.80 20.26
N GLU A 257 4.69 -24.63 19.63
CA GLU A 257 5.95 -24.06 19.15
C GLU A 257 6.84 -23.58 20.30
N ARG A 258 6.26 -22.93 21.32
CA ARG A 258 6.99 -22.44 22.49
C ARG A 258 7.58 -23.60 23.31
N THR A 259 6.79 -24.65 23.54
CA THR A 259 7.22 -25.84 24.27
C THR A 259 8.25 -26.65 23.48
N ALA A 260 8.05 -26.84 22.17
CA ALA A 260 9.04 -27.52 21.32
C ALA A 260 10.40 -26.81 21.31
N ARG A 261 10.41 -25.47 21.17
CA ARG A 261 11.65 -24.67 21.25
C ARG A 261 12.33 -24.80 22.61
N ALA A 262 11.58 -24.73 23.70
CA ALA A 262 12.13 -24.89 25.04
C ALA A 262 12.75 -26.29 25.24
N MET A 263 12.11 -27.34 24.72
CA MET A 263 12.64 -28.70 24.79
C MET A 263 13.92 -28.87 23.95
N LEU A 264 13.99 -28.26 22.77
CA LEU A 264 15.21 -28.24 21.95
C LEU A 264 16.34 -27.50 22.68
N ALA A 265 16.06 -26.34 23.26
CA ALA A 265 17.04 -25.57 24.03
C ALA A 265 17.58 -26.34 25.24
N VAL A 266 16.73 -27.11 25.93
CA VAL A 266 17.19 -28.01 27.01
C VAL A 266 18.14 -29.09 26.48
N ALA A 267 17.81 -29.70 25.34
CA ALA A 267 18.62 -30.77 24.76
C ALA A 267 20.01 -30.27 24.32
N GLU A 268 20.08 -29.02 23.86
CA GLU A 268 21.32 -28.32 23.50
C GLU A 268 22.13 -27.91 24.74
N ALA A 269 21.49 -27.25 25.72
CA ALA A 269 22.16 -26.69 26.89
C ALA A 269 22.54 -27.73 27.95
N ARG A 270 21.79 -28.84 28.05
CA ARG A 270 21.97 -29.92 29.05
C ARG A 270 22.21 -29.39 30.48
N PRO A 271 21.29 -28.59 31.02
CA PRO A 271 21.51 -27.84 32.25
C PRO A 271 21.60 -28.76 33.48
N LYS A 272 22.49 -28.41 34.42
CA LYS A 272 22.58 -29.02 35.76
C LYS A 272 22.67 -27.93 36.81
N PHE A 273 21.59 -27.74 37.58
CA PHE A 273 21.57 -26.77 38.68
C PHE A 273 22.04 -27.43 39.98
N PRO A 274 22.74 -26.70 40.85
CA PRO A 274 23.21 -27.25 42.12
C PRO A 274 22.02 -27.66 43.00
N GLY A 275 22.12 -28.85 43.60
CA GLY A 275 21.09 -29.39 44.49
C GLY A 275 19.83 -29.94 43.79
N LEU A 276 19.79 -29.98 42.45
CA LEU A 276 18.67 -30.54 41.70
C LEU A 276 19.09 -31.78 40.90
N SER A 277 18.17 -32.73 40.77
CA SER A 277 18.32 -33.85 39.83
C SER A 277 18.39 -33.35 38.38
N PRO A 278 18.87 -34.17 37.43
CA PRO A 278 18.88 -33.80 36.01
C PRO A 278 17.48 -33.46 35.48
N LEU A 279 16.44 -34.18 35.91
CA LEU A 279 15.06 -33.93 35.50
C LEU A 279 14.55 -32.59 36.05
N GLU A 280 14.76 -32.32 37.33
CA GLU A 280 14.37 -31.05 37.95
C GLU A 280 15.13 -29.87 37.34
N SER A 281 16.40 -30.08 36.99
CA SER A 281 17.21 -29.07 36.31
C SER A 281 16.68 -28.75 34.92
N ALA A 282 16.27 -29.77 34.16
CA ALA A 282 15.63 -29.61 32.86
C ALA A 282 14.29 -28.87 32.97
N LEU A 283 13.42 -29.28 33.90
CA LEU A 283 12.12 -28.63 34.13
C LEU A 283 12.28 -27.15 34.51
N LYS A 284 13.22 -26.85 35.42
CA LYS A 284 13.55 -25.48 35.82
C LYS A 284 14.01 -24.66 34.60
N TYR A 285 14.84 -25.24 33.73
CA TYR A 285 15.29 -24.57 32.52
C TYR A 285 14.14 -24.32 31.54
N VAL A 286 13.27 -25.29 31.26
CA VAL A 286 12.08 -25.10 30.40
C VAL A 286 11.23 -23.94 30.91
N ALA A 287 10.93 -23.92 32.21
CA ALA A 287 10.11 -22.87 32.82
C ALA A 287 10.77 -21.48 32.66
N LEU A 288 12.07 -21.38 32.92
CA LEU A 288 12.83 -20.14 32.73
C LEU A 288 12.88 -19.72 31.26
N HIS A 289 13.09 -20.66 30.34
CA HIS A 289 13.14 -20.40 28.91
C HIS A 289 11.80 -19.87 28.38
N LEU A 290 10.68 -20.48 28.79
CA LEU A 290 9.33 -20.02 28.42
C LEU A 290 9.04 -18.63 29.00
N LYS A 291 9.49 -18.35 30.23
CA LYS A 291 9.31 -17.03 30.86
C LYS A 291 10.14 -15.95 30.16
N ALA A 292 11.39 -16.24 29.82
CA ALA A 292 12.32 -15.31 29.18
C ALA A 292 11.94 -14.98 27.73
N HIS A 293 11.36 -15.93 27.00
CA HIS A 293 10.92 -15.76 25.61
C HIS A 293 9.42 -15.45 25.49
N ASN A 294 8.80 -14.95 26.55
CA ASN A 294 7.43 -14.46 26.46
C ASN A 294 7.44 -13.01 26.00
N GLU A 295 7.09 -12.76 24.73
CA GLU A 295 7.01 -11.41 24.15
C GLU A 295 6.01 -10.48 24.88
N GLU A 296 5.06 -11.06 25.64
CA GLU A 296 4.10 -10.31 26.47
C GLU A 296 4.66 -9.97 27.87
N ASN A 297 5.79 -10.57 28.28
CA ASN A 297 6.57 -10.11 29.43
C ASN A 297 7.51 -9.00 28.96
N THR A 298 6.96 -7.86 28.56
CA THR A 298 7.72 -6.61 28.57
C THR A 298 7.87 -6.16 30.02
N GLU A 299 9.11 -6.14 30.51
CA GLU A 299 9.51 -5.24 31.60
C GLU A 299 9.31 -3.78 31.19
#